data_AF-A0A351JWB8-F1
#
_entry.id   AF-A0A351JWB8-F1
#
_cell.length_a   1.000
_cell.length_b   1.000
_cell.length_c   1.000
_cell.angle_alpha   90.00
_cell.angle_beta   90.00
_cell.angle_gamma   90.00
#
_symmetry.space_group_name_H-M   'P 1'
#
loop_
_entity.id
_entity.type
_entity.pdbx_description
1 polymer ?
#
loop_
_entity_poly.entity_id
_entity_poly.type
_entity_poly.pdbx_seq_one_letter_code
_entity_poly.pdbx_strand_id
1 'polypeptide(L)'
;MTRWIAVGLVFLVGVEALAQGTSRELGDQLLSFIQSTAELIGEGLVRLVNLVLPEHREIGPDLVQPLGYLGLITVILLLFGILEAARKVIWIVVAVGWVLLLVRIVLDVLRVT
;
A
#
# COMPACT_ATOMS: atom_id res chain seq x y z
N MET A 1 -1.78 41.76 31.34
CA MET A 1 -0.97 40.60 30.91
C MET A 1 -1.82 39.40 30.46
N THR A 2 -3.06 39.25 30.94
CA THR A 2 -3.98 38.13 30.65
C THR A 2 -4.38 37.96 29.17
N ARG A 3 -4.41 39.05 28.39
CA ARG A 3 -4.83 39.04 26.98
C ARG A 3 -3.83 38.33 26.03
N TRP A 4 -2.55 38.28 26.39
CA TRP A 4 -1.52 37.63 25.57
C TRP A 4 -1.49 36.11 25.78
N ILE A 5 -1.86 35.64 26.98
CA ILE A 5 -1.95 34.21 27.29
C ILE A 5 -3.15 33.57 26.56
N ALA A 6 -4.28 34.28 26.48
CA ALA A 6 -5.47 33.81 25.77
C ALA A 6 -5.21 33.61 24.25
N VAL A 7 -4.43 34.49 23.62
CA VAL A 7 -4.07 34.36 22.20
C VAL A 7 -3.12 33.18 21.96
N GLY A 8 -2.15 32.96 22.84
CA GLY A 8 -1.24 31.80 22.75
C GLY A 8 -1.95 30.46 22.92
N LEU A 9 -2.96 30.41 23.80
CA LEU A 9 -3.71 29.19 24.10
C LEU A 9 -4.71 28.81 22.98
N VAL A 10 -5.31 29.80 22.31
CA VAL A 10 -6.15 29.58 21.13
C VAL A 10 -5.33 29.13 19.92
N PHE A 11 -4.13 29.66 19.73
CA PHE A 11 -3.24 29.24 18.64
C PHE A 11 -2.76 27.79 18.80
N LEU A 12 -2.45 27.33 20.02
CA LEU A 12 -2.06 25.93 20.28
C LEU A 12 -3.20 24.95 20.03
N VAL A 13 -4.42 25.25 20.49
CA VAL A 13 -5.60 24.39 20.28
C VAL A 13 -6.02 24.36 18.80
N GLY A 14 -5.90 25.48 18.09
CA GLY A 14 -6.22 25.54 16.66
C GLY A 14 -5.31 24.66 15.80
N VAL A 15 -4.01 24.57 16.12
CA VAL A 15 -3.06 23.74 15.37
C VAL A 15 -3.32 22.24 15.58
N GLU A 16 -3.67 21.82 16.78
CA GLU A 16 -4.01 20.40 17.04
C GLU A 16 -5.34 20.00 16.39
N ALA A 17 -6.32 20.90 16.36
CA ALA A 17 -7.59 20.67 15.66
C ALA A 17 -7.41 20.55 14.15
N LEU A 18 -6.51 21.34 13.55
CA LEU A 18 -6.18 21.25 12.11
C LEU A 18 -5.42 19.94 11.78
N ALA A 19 -4.51 19.52 12.66
CA ALA A 19 -3.81 18.23 12.51
C ALA A 19 -4.76 17.03 12.65
N GLN A 20 -5.71 17.09 13.59
CA GLN A 20 -6.75 16.07 13.74
C GLN A 20 -7.74 16.06 12.57
N GLY A 21 -8.11 17.23 12.03
CA GLY A 21 -8.94 17.33 10.84
C GLY A 21 -8.27 16.69 9.62
N THR A 22 -7.00 17.04 9.38
CA THR A 22 -6.22 16.50 8.27
C THR A 22 -6.02 14.99 8.37
N SER A 23 -5.70 14.48 9.57
CA SER A 23 -5.52 13.03 9.76
C SER A 23 -6.82 12.23 9.63
N ARG A 24 -7.96 12.78 10.07
CA ARG A 24 -9.28 12.16 9.83
C ARG A 24 -9.63 12.13 8.35
N GLU A 25 -9.43 13.24 7.64
CA GLU A 25 -9.76 13.33 6.22
C GLU A 25 -8.91 12.38 5.38
N LEU A 26 -7.61 12.26 5.68
CA LEU A 26 -6.73 11.26 5.07
C LEU A 26 -7.18 9.83 5.39
N GLY A 27 -7.61 9.56 6.63
CA GLY A 27 -8.14 8.26 7.05
C GLY A 27 -9.41 7.88 6.30
N ASP A 28 -10.37 8.80 6.23
CA ASP A 28 -11.64 8.61 5.52
C ASP A 28 -11.42 8.42 4.02
N GLN A 29 -10.48 9.17 3.42
CA GLN A 29 -10.13 9.02 2.01
C GLN A 29 -9.49 7.67 1.71
N LEU A 30 -8.61 7.17 2.60
CA LEU A 30 -8.03 5.83 2.49
C LEU A 30 -9.08 4.73 2.67
N LEU A 31 -9.96 4.86 3.66
CA LEU A 31 -11.08 3.93 3.88
C LEU A 31 -12.00 3.87 2.67
N SER A 32 -12.35 5.03 2.11
CA SER A 32 -13.16 5.13 0.89
C SER A 32 -12.47 4.46 -0.30
N PHE A 33 -11.16 4.67 -0.46
CA PHE A 33 -10.38 4.01 -1.51
C PHE A 33 -10.37 2.49 -1.36
N ILE A 34 -10.14 1.98 -0.14
CA ILE A 34 -10.15 0.54 0.16
C ILE A 34 -11.54 -0.04 -0.11
N GLN A 35 -12.60 0.63 0.35
CA GLN A 35 -13.98 0.20 0.16
C GLN A 35 -14.34 0.15 -1.34
N SER A 36 -14.02 1.20 -2.09
CA SER A 36 -14.27 1.26 -3.54
C SER A 36 -13.49 0.17 -4.29
N THR A 37 -12.24 -0.07 -3.91
CA THR A 37 -11.42 -1.13 -4.52
C THR A 37 -11.97 -2.51 -4.21
N ALA A 38 -12.40 -2.75 -2.96
CA ALA A 38 -13.00 -4.01 -2.54
C ALA A 38 -14.31 -4.26 -3.32
N GLU A 39 -15.18 -3.26 -3.46
CA GLU A 39 -16.41 -3.38 -4.25
C GLU A 39 -16.12 -3.71 -5.72
N LEU A 40 -15.17 -3.01 -6.36
CA LEU A 40 -14.78 -3.29 -7.74
C LEU A 40 -14.24 -4.70 -7.94
N ILE A 41 -13.37 -5.16 -7.05
CA ILE A 41 -12.85 -6.53 -7.07
C ILE A 41 -13.98 -7.53 -6.83
N GLY A 42 -14.85 -7.26 -5.86
CA GLY A 42 -16.00 -8.09 -5.50
C GLY A 42 -16.97 -8.26 -6.66
N GLU A 43 -17.35 -7.17 -7.33
CA GLU A 43 -18.20 -7.21 -8.51
C GLU A 43 -17.54 -7.99 -9.65
N GLY A 44 -16.25 -7.74 -9.89
CA GLY A 44 -15.50 -8.46 -10.92
C GLY A 44 -15.49 -9.96 -10.67
N LEU A 45 -15.25 -10.38 -9.43
CA LEU A 45 -15.27 -11.79 -9.02
C LEU A 45 -16.67 -12.38 -9.11
N VAL A 46 -17.71 -11.71 -8.62
CA VAL A 46 -19.10 -12.20 -8.71
C VAL A 46 -19.52 -12.36 -10.17
N ARG A 47 -19.19 -11.40 -11.05
CA ARG A 47 -19.45 -11.52 -12.49
C ARG A 47 -18.70 -12.70 -13.12
N LEU A 48 -17.44 -12.92 -12.75
CA LEU A 48 -16.65 -14.06 -13.22
C LEU A 48 -17.29 -15.39 -12.80
N VAL A 49 -17.74 -15.47 -11.56
CA VAL A 49 -18.34 -16.69 -11.01
C VAL A 49 -19.72 -16.91 -11.63
N ASN A 50 -20.55 -15.88 -11.77
CA ASN A 50 -21.86 -15.98 -12.43
C ASN A 50 -21.75 -16.31 -13.93
N LEU A 51 -20.61 -16.05 -14.59
CA LEU A 51 -20.36 -16.52 -15.96
C LEU A 51 -20.22 -18.06 -16.05
N VAL A 52 -19.71 -18.67 -14.98
CA VAL A 52 -19.44 -20.12 -14.91
C VAL A 52 -20.58 -20.87 -14.23
N LEU A 53 -21.37 -20.21 -13.38
CA LEU A 53 -22.50 -20.83 -12.70
C LEU A 53 -23.76 -20.82 -13.59
N PRO A 54 -24.56 -21.90 -13.58
CA PRO A 54 -25.85 -21.91 -14.24
C PRO A 54 -26.81 -20.91 -13.57
N GLU A 55 -27.68 -20.28 -14.35
CA GLU A 55 -28.61 -19.18 -13.97
C GLU A 55 -29.44 -19.40 -12.68
N HIS A 56 -29.49 -20.63 -12.18
CA HIS A 56 -30.25 -21.00 -10.98
C HIS A 56 -29.41 -20.98 -9.69
N ARG A 57 -28.13 -20.61 -9.76
CA ARG A 57 -27.19 -20.51 -8.61
C ARG A 57 -26.41 -19.19 -8.59
N GLU A 58 -27.00 -18.12 -9.11
CA GLU A 58 -26.34 -16.82 -9.09
C GLU A 58 -25.96 -16.40 -7.66
N ILE A 59 -24.75 -15.87 -7.52
CA ILE A 59 -24.27 -15.32 -6.27
C ILE A 59 -24.98 -13.97 -6.05
N GLY A 60 -25.73 -13.89 -4.95
CA GLY A 60 -26.46 -12.68 -4.59
C GLY A 60 -25.53 -11.48 -4.31
N PRO A 61 -26.05 -10.24 -4.44
CA PRO A 61 -25.27 -9.01 -4.28
C PRO A 61 -24.66 -8.87 -2.87
N ASP A 62 -25.24 -9.50 -1.86
CA ASP A 62 -24.73 -9.49 -0.48
C ASP A 62 -23.33 -10.10 -0.33
N LEU A 63 -22.91 -10.94 -1.29
CA LEU A 63 -21.59 -11.59 -1.29
C LEU A 63 -20.52 -10.77 -2.01
N VAL A 64 -20.90 -9.71 -2.73
CA VAL A 64 -19.96 -8.82 -3.44
C VAL A 64 -18.94 -8.25 -2.48
N GLN A 65 -19.38 -7.68 -1.35
CA GLN A 65 -18.51 -6.99 -0.42
C GLN A 65 -17.56 -7.96 0.34
N PRO A 66 -18.03 -9.06 0.95
CA PRO A 66 -17.15 -10.05 1.58
C PRO A 66 -16.14 -10.67 0.59
N LEU A 67 -16.58 -11.01 -0.62
CA LEU A 67 -15.71 -11.57 -1.66
C LEU A 67 -14.68 -10.55 -2.16
N GLY A 68 -15.10 -9.28 -2.25
CA GLY A 68 -14.25 -8.15 -2.59
C GLY A 68 -13.11 -7.94 -1.60
N TYR A 69 -13.41 -7.94 -0.30
CA TYR A 69 -12.37 -7.87 0.74
C TYR A 69 -11.43 -9.08 0.71
N LEU A 70 -11.97 -10.29 0.52
CA LEU A 70 -11.14 -11.51 0.41
C LEU A 70 -10.22 -11.44 -0.82
N GLY A 71 -10.74 -10.99 -1.96
CA GLY A 71 -9.98 -10.79 -3.19
C GLY A 71 -8.90 -9.72 -3.01
N LEU A 72 -9.23 -8.59 -2.38
CA LEU A 72 -8.28 -7.52 -2.09
C LEU A 72 -7.13 -8.01 -1.22
N ILE A 73 -7.42 -8.72 -0.12
CA ILE A 73 -6.38 -9.29 0.75
C ILE A 73 -5.53 -10.29 -0.02
N THR A 74 -6.14 -11.13 -0.84
CA THR A 74 -5.42 -12.11 -1.67
C THR A 74 -4.47 -11.42 -2.64
N VAL A 75 -4.91 -10.37 -3.33
CA VAL A 75 -4.07 -9.56 -4.23
C VAL A 75 -2.91 -8.92 -3.47
N ILE A 76 -3.17 -8.33 -2.30
CA ILE A 76 -2.14 -7.73 -1.46
C ILE A 76 -1.10 -8.79 -1.04
N LEU A 77 -1.55 -9.96 -0.56
CA LEU A 77 -0.66 -11.06 -0.18
C LEU A 77 0.19 -11.54 -1.36
N LEU A 78 -0.41 -11.67 -2.55
CA LEU A 78 0.28 -12.08 -3.77
C LEU A 78 1.34 -11.04 -4.17
N LEU A 79 0.99 -9.75 -4.09
CA LEU A 79 1.90 -8.64 -4.37
C LEU A 79 3.08 -8.65 -3.41
N PHE A 80 2.84 -8.77 -2.10
CA PHE A 80 3.89 -8.87 -1.08
C PHE A 80 4.77 -10.11 -1.28
N GLY A 81 4.18 -11.26 -1.60
CA GLY A 81 4.93 -12.48 -1.89
C GLY A 81 5.88 -12.33 -3.09
N ILE A 82 5.42 -11.69 -4.17
CA ILE A 82 6.26 -11.37 -5.33
C ILE A 82 7.34 -10.35 -4.94
N LEU A 83 7.01 -9.32 -4.18
CA LEU A 83 7.97 -8.32 -3.71
C LEU A 83 9.08 -8.95 -2.86
N GLU A 84 8.76 -9.93 -2.02
CA GLU A 84 9.75 -10.63 -1.19
C GLU A 84 10.72 -11.45 -2.05
N ALA A 85 10.22 -12.14 -3.07
CA ALA A 85 11.05 -12.80 -4.06
C ALA A 85 11.93 -11.79 -4.83
N ALA A 86 11.35 -10.67 -5.27
CA ALA A 86 12.07 -9.60 -5.95
C ALA A 86 13.18 -9.00 -5.08
N ARG A 87 12.91 -8.76 -3.79
CA ARG A 87 13.88 -8.26 -2.82
C ARG A 87 15.12 -9.15 -2.74
N LYS A 88 14.92 -10.48 -2.69
CA LYS A 88 16.03 -11.44 -2.65
C LYS A 88 16.90 -11.38 -3.90
N VAL A 89 16.29 -11.28 -5.08
CA VAL A 89 17.00 -11.16 -6.36
C VAL A 89 17.77 -9.83 -6.44
N ILE A 90 17.13 -8.71 -6.06
CA ILE A 90 17.76 -7.39 -6.04
C ILE A 90 19.01 -7.41 -5.15
N TRP A 91 18.93 -8.03 -3.97
CA TRP A 91 20.09 -8.13 -3.08
C TRP A 91 21.25 -8.90 -3.69
N ILE A 92 20.98 -9.99 -4.42
CA ILE A 92 22.01 -10.74 -5.14
C ILE A 92 22.66 -9.86 -6.21
N VAL A 93 21.86 -9.16 -7.02
CA VAL A 93 22.37 -8.26 -8.06
C VAL A 93 23.21 -7.14 -7.47
N VAL A 94 22.76 -6.54 -6.36
CA VAL A 94 23.50 -5.50 -5.65
C VAL A 94 24.82 -6.04 -5.11
N ALA A 95 24.82 -7.21 -4.46
CA ALA A 95 26.03 -7.84 -3.93
C ALA A 95 27.04 -8.16 -5.06
N VAL A 96 26.57 -8.72 -6.17
CA VAL A 96 27.40 -8.99 -7.36
C VAL A 96 27.96 -7.69 -7.93
N GLY A 97 27.13 -6.66 -8.06
CA GLY A 97 27.56 -5.33 -8.50
C GLY A 97 28.68 -4.76 -7.63
N TRP A 98 28.54 -4.86 -6.30
CA TRP A 98 29.57 -4.45 -5.35
C TRP A 98 30.87 -5.23 -5.52
N VAL A 99 30.81 -6.55 -5.61
CA VAL A 99 32.01 -7.39 -5.79
C VAL A 99 32.74 -7.04 -7.08
N LEU A 100 32.01 -6.90 -8.20
CA LEU A 100 32.61 -6.53 -9.48
C LEU A 100 33.26 -5.14 -9.45
N LEU A 101 32.61 -4.18 -8.76
CA LEU A 101 33.16 -2.84 -8.58
C LEU A 101 34.44 -2.88 -7.75
N LEU A 102 34.46 -3.68 -6.67
CA LEU A 102 35.61 -3.85 -5.80
C LEU A 102 36.79 -4.49 -6.56
N VAL A 103 36.53 -5.56 -7.33
CA VAL A 103 37.53 -6.18 -8.20
C VAL A 103 38.10 -5.15 -9.18
N ARG A 104 37.24 -4.35 -9.81
CA ARG A 104 37.68 -3.30 -10.73
C ARG A 104 38.59 -2.27 -10.05
N ILE A 105 38.23 -1.79 -8.87
CA ILE A 105 39.05 -0.85 -8.11
C ILE A 105 40.42 -1.46 -7.80
N VAL A 106 40.47 -2.71 -7.35
CA VAL A 106 41.73 -3.41 -7.05
C VAL A 106 42.60 -3.53 -8.29
N LEU A 107 42.03 -3.95 -9.42
CA LEU A 107 42.76 -4.06 -10.68
C LEU A 107 43.30 -2.70 -11.15
N ASP A 108 42.52 -1.63 -11.05
CA ASP A 108 42.97 -0.28 -11.43
C ASP A 108 44.14 0.19 -10.55
N VAL A 109 44.10 -0.06 -9.24
CA VAL A 109 45.20 0.29 -8.31
C VAL A 109 46.47 -0.52 -8.60
N LEU A 110 46.35 -1.84 -8.83
CA LEU A 110 47.51 -2.68 -9.17
C LEU A 110 48.12 -2.31 -10.52
N ARG A 111 47.33 -1.84 -11.49
CA ARG A 111 47.81 -1.45 -12.82
C ARG A 111 48.46 -0.06 -12.86
N VAL A 112 48.17 0.77 -11.86
CA VAL A 112 48.73 2.13 -11.69
C VAL A 112 50.09 2.12 -10.97
N THR A 113 50.52 0.96 -10.45
CA THR A 113 51.87 0.76 -9.87
C THR A 113 52.79 0.10 -10.88
#